data_AF-A0A9P4N7W8-F1
#
_entry.id   AF-A0A9P4N7W8-F1
#
_cell.length_a   1.000
_cell.length_b   1.000
_cell.length_c   1.000
_cell.angle_alpha   90.00
_cell.angle_beta   90.00
_cell.angle_gamma   90.00
#
_symmetry.space_group_name_H-M   'P 1'
#
loop_
_entity.id
_entity.type
_entity.pdbx_description
1 polymer ?
#
loop_
_entity_poly.entity_id
_entity_poly.type
_entity_poly.pdbx_seq_one_letter_code
_entity_poly.pdbx_strand_id
1 'polypeptide(L)'
;FLERIELLKTTCYYGWVIYSISNPESVVDYSYRIVIFNDETGARASKIVLIHDIEEAVIRDITLSDGISLEEKYTHEVIAIKFLIYTIHPINLKFADRILEL
;
A
#
# COMPACT_ATOMS: atom_id res chain seq x y z
N PHE A 1 -3.61 -13.56 0.93
CA PHE A 1 -3.32 -12.40 0.09
C PHE A 1 -4.53 -11.49 -0.10
N LEU A 2 -5.54 -11.87 -0.90
CA LEU A 2 -6.65 -10.97 -1.26
C LEU A 2 -7.42 -10.40 -0.06
N GLU A 3 -7.70 -11.20 0.97
CA GLU A 3 -8.34 -10.73 2.21
C GLU A 3 -7.51 -9.65 2.93
N ARG A 4 -6.19 -9.68 2.81
CA ARG A 4 -5.33 -8.61 3.34
C ARG A 4 -5.43 -7.36 2.49
N ILE A 5 -5.32 -7.51 1.17
CA ILE A 5 -5.46 -6.40 0.22
C ILE A 5 -6.81 -5.69 0.38
N GLU A 6 -7.88 -6.42 0.70
CA GLU A 6 -9.19 -5.83 0.96
C GLU A 6 -9.18 -4.81 2.12
N LEU A 7 -8.30 -4.98 3.11
CA LEU A 7 -8.20 -4.05 4.24
C LEU A 7 -7.82 -2.64 3.79
N LEU A 8 -7.12 -2.47 2.67
CA LEU A 8 -6.76 -1.17 2.10
C LEU A 8 -7.97 -0.29 1.74
N LYS A 9 -9.16 -0.89 1.56
CA LYS A 9 -10.41 -0.14 1.37
C LYS A 9 -10.87 0.57 2.65
N THR A 10 -10.36 0.13 3.80
CA THR A 10 -10.71 0.64 5.13
C THR A 10 -9.51 1.24 5.87
N THR A 11 -8.28 0.93 5.45
CA THR A 11 -7.06 1.62 5.90
C THR A 11 -7.13 3.05 5.39
N CYS A 12 -7.32 3.99 6.31
CA CYS A 12 -7.34 5.41 6.02
C CYS A 12 -5.94 5.99 6.23
N TYR A 13 -5.57 7.03 5.47
CA TYR A 13 -4.34 7.76 5.77
C TYR A 13 -4.42 8.34 7.18
N TYR A 14 -3.51 7.90 8.02
CA TYR A 14 -3.49 8.18 9.44
C TYR A 14 -3.28 9.67 9.72
N GLY A 15 -2.64 10.40 8.79
CA GLY A 15 -2.60 11.86 8.81
C GLY A 15 -4.00 12.49 8.90
N TRP A 16 -4.94 12.05 8.06
CA TRP A 16 -6.32 12.56 8.10
C TRP A 16 -7.03 12.22 9.41
N VAL A 17 -6.75 11.04 9.96
CA VAL A 17 -7.31 10.58 11.24
C VAL A 17 -6.81 11.46 12.39
N ILE A 18 -5.50 11.75 12.45
CA ILE A 18 -4.89 12.63 13.47
C ILE A 18 -5.56 14.02 13.46
N TYR A 19 -5.80 14.57 12.27
CA TYR A 19 -6.46 15.87 12.12
C TYR A 19 -7.99 15.83 12.21
N SER A 20 -8.57 14.69 12.60
CA SER A 20 -10.02 14.52 12.79
C SER A 20 -10.84 14.91 11.56
N ILE A 21 -10.31 14.65 10.35
CA ILE A 21 -11.05 14.86 9.11
C ILE A 21 -12.20 13.85 9.02
N SER A 22 -13.41 14.35 8.75
CA SER A 22 -14.58 13.52 8.56
C SER A 22 -14.46 12.69 7.29
N ASN A 23 -14.76 11.38 7.38
CA ASN A 23 -14.66 10.43 6.27
C ASN A 23 -13.28 10.47 5.60
N PRO A 24 -12.21 10.12 6.34
CA PRO A 24 -10.87 10.16 5.80
C PRO A 24 -10.75 9.21 4.61
N GLU A 25 -9.98 9.64 3.63
CA GLU A 25 -9.71 8.86 2.43
C GLU A 25 -8.98 7.55 2.75
N SER A 26 -9.39 6.45 2.10
CA SER A 26 -8.68 5.18 2.16
C SER A 26 -7.50 5.12 1.19
N VAL A 27 -6.55 4.22 1.44
CA VAL A 27 -5.40 3.98 0.55
C VAL A 27 -5.87 3.64 -0.87
N VAL A 28 -6.90 2.79 -1.00
CA VAL A 28 -7.44 2.41 -2.31
C VAL A 28 -8.09 3.59 -3.03
N ASP A 29 -8.82 4.44 -2.32
CA ASP A 29 -9.47 5.62 -2.90
C ASP A 29 -8.45 6.59 -3.49
N TYR A 30 -7.36 6.84 -2.75
CA TYR A 30 -6.25 7.67 -3.22
C TYR A 30 -5.58 7.06 -4.45
N SER A 31 -5.13 5.80 -4.37
CA SER A 31 -4.49 5.12 -5.51
C SER A 31 -5.37 5.13 -6.75
N TYR A 32 -6.68 4.89 -6.60
CA TYR A 32 -7.64 4.93 -7.70
C TYR A 32 -7.71 6.33 -8.34
N ARG A 33 -7.78 7.39 -7.53
CA ARG A 33 -7.78 8.77 -8.04
C ARG A 33 -6.47 9.13 -8.74
N ILE A 34 -5.32 8.69 -8.23
CA ILE A 34 -4.01 8.96 -8.86
C ILE A 34 -3.89 8.26 -10.21
N VAL A 35 -4.41 7.03 -10.35
CA VAL A 35 -4.46 6.35 -11.66
C VAL A 35 -5.35 7.11 -12.65
N ILE A 36 -6.52 7.60 -12.23
CA ILE A 36 -7.41 8.38 -13.11
C ILE A 36 -6.78 9.71 -13.51
N PHE A 37 -6.16 10.41 -12.56
CA PHE A 37 -5.59 11.73 -12.79
C PHE A 37 -4.38 11.66 -13.73
N ASN A 38 -3.58 10.60 -13.63
CA ASN A 38 -2.41 10.41 -14.46
C ASN A 38 -2.74 9.67 -15.78
N ASP A 39 -3.54 10.30 -16.64
CA ASP A 39 -3.98 9.78 -17.95
C ASP A 39 -2.79 9.45 -18.89
N GLU A 40 -1.62 10.06 -18.69
CA GLU A 40 -0.41 9.80 -19.48
C GLU A 40 0.45 8.63 -18.95
N THR A 41 0.06 7.99 -17.85
CA THR A 41 0.86 6.90 -17.26
C THR A 41 0.62 5.57 -17.99
N GLY A 42 1.67 5.05 -18.64
CA GLY A 42 1.62 3.72 -19.23
C GLY A 42 1.35 2.62 -18.18
N ALA A 43 0.92 1.44 -18.65
CA ALA A 43 0.44 0.34 -17.79
C ALA A 43 1.41 -0.11 -16.67
N ARG A 44 2.71 0.19 -16.76
CA ARG A 44 3.66 -0.04 -15.66
C ARG A 44 3.45 0.97 -14.53
N ALA A 45 3.37 2.25 -14.84
CA ALA A 45 3.20 3.31 -13.83
C ALA A 45 1.84 3.18 -13.12
N SER A 46 0.76 2.83 -13.81
CA SER A 46 -0.53 2.57 -13.15
C SER A 46 -0.44 1.39 -12.17
N LYS A 47 0.37 0.36 -12.46
CA LYS A 47 0.59 -0.75 -11.52
C LYS A 47 1.34 -0.32 -10.28
N ILE A 48 2.40 0.49 -10.44
CA ILE A 48 3.16 1.03 -9.31
C ILE A 48 2.23 1.81 -8.39
N VAL A 49 1.42 2.72 -8.92
CA VAL A 49 0.46 3.50 -8.12
C VAL A 49 -0.52 2.60 -7.35
N LEU A 50 -0.96 1.49 -7.94
CA LEU A 50 -1.88 0.57 -7.27
C LEU A 50 -1.23 -0.28 -6.17
N ILE A 51 0.10 -0.41 -6.15
CA ILE A 51 0.79 -1.28 -5.20
C ILE A 51 1.79 -0.54 -4.28
N HIS A 52 2.03 0.76 -4.48
CA HIS A 52 3.10 1.47 -3.77
C HIS A 52 2.91 1.51 -2.25
N ASP A 53 1.66 1.49 -1.78
CA ASP A 53 1.27 1.45 -0.36
C ASP A 53 0.67 0.06 0.01
N ILE A 54 1.00 -1.02 -0.71
CA ILE A 54 0.37 -2.33 -0.52
C ILE A 54 0.68 -2.95 0.85
N GLU A 55 1.79 -2.58 1.46
CA GLU A 55 2.19 -2.95 2.81
C GLU A 55 1.22 -2.47 3.88
N GLU A 56 0.48 -1.38 3.61
CA GLU A 56 -0.56 -0.85 4.49
C GLU A 56 -1.80 -1.77 4.61
N ALA A 57 -1.78 -2.89 3.87
CA ALA A 57 -2.70 -4.01 4.05
C ALA A 57 -2.34 -4.87 5.28
N VAL A 58 -1.12 -4.73 5.79
CA VAL A 58 -0.53 -5.53 6.88
C VAL A 58 -0.16 -4.63 8.05
N ILE A 59 0.54 -3.53 7.76
CA ILE A 59 0.77 -2.44 8.69
C ILE A 59 -0.27 -1.34 8.47
N ARG A 60 -0.40 -0.36 9.35
CA ARG A 60 -1.20 0.85 9.08
C ARG A 60 -0.32 1.89 8.37
N ASP A 61 -0.92 2.96 7.83
CA ASP A 61 -0.19 4.17 7.43
C ASP A 61 0.68 4.66 8.60
N ILE A 62 2.00 4.71 8.34
CA ILE A 62 3.02 5.18 9.26
C ILE A 62 3.36 6.62 8.89
N THR A 63 3.11 7.52 9.83
CA THR A 63 3.29 8.95 9.66
C THR A 63 4.45 9.49 10.48
N LEU A 64 4.84 10.74 10.23
CA LEU A 64 5.85 11.43 11.04
C LEU A 64 5.47 11.53 12.53
N SER A 65 4.16 11.53 12.85
CA SER A 65 3.68 11.56 14.23
C SER A 65 3.96 10.28 15.01
N ASP A 66 4.32 9.19 14.34
CA ASP A 66 4.66 7.92 14.99
C ASP A 66 6.07 7.92 15.60
N GLY A 67 6.89 8.92 15.28
CA GLY A 67 8.21 9.10 15.90
C GLY A 67 9.22 8.00 15.59
N ILE A 68 8.98 7.17 14.57
CA ILE A 68 9.91 6.14 14.14
C ILE A 68 10.90 6.67 13.11
N SER A 69 12.09 6.08 13.06
CA SER A 69 13.12 6.43 12.08
C SER A 69 12.75 5.95 10.66
N LEU A 70 13.39 6.55 9.66
CA LEU A 70 13.21 6.12 8.25
C LEU A 70 13.64 4.66 8.04
N GLU A 71 14.68 4.21 8.74
CA GLU A 71 15.18 2.83 8.67
C GLU A 71 14.22 1.82 9.27
N GLU A 72 13.60 2.16 10.41
CA GLU A 72 12.55 1.34 11.02
C GLU A 72 11.30 1.29 10.15
N LYS A 73 10.87 2.43 9.61
CA LYS A 73 9.76 2.50 8.63
C LYS A 73 10.01 1.55 7.46
N TYR A 74 11.15 1.72 6.79
CA TYR A 74 11.56 0.86 5.67
C TYR A 74 11.56 -0.63 6.05
N THR A 75 12.09 -0.96 7.24
CA THR A 75 12.14 -2.34 7.72
C THR A 75 10.73 -2.93 7.89
N HIS A 76 9.82 -2.18 8.50
CA HIS A 76 8.43 -2.61 8.66
C HIS A 76 7.73 -2.82 7.32
N GLU A 77 7.89 -1.89 6.38
CA GLU A 77 7.30 -1.95 5.04
C GLU A 77 7.80 -3.17 4.26
N VAL A 78 9.13 -3.39 4.24
CA VAL A 78 9.73 -4.55 3.57
C VAL A 78 9.27 -5.87 4.17
N ILE A 79 9.13 -5.96 5.49
CA ILE A 79 8.64 -7.18 6.16
C ILE A 79 7.18 -7.44 5.78
N ALA A 80 6.34 -6.40 5.76
CA ALA A 80 4.95 -6.50 5.35
C ALA A 80 4.80 -6.95 3.88
N ILE A 81 5.58 -6.38 2.96
CA ILE A 81 5.60 -6.81 1.55
C ILE A 81 6.02 -8.28 1.44
N LYS A 82 7.09 -8.70 2.12
CA LYS A 82 7.55 -10.10 2.12
C LYS A 82 6.48 -11.05 2.64
N PHE A 83 5.75 -10.67 3.68
CA PHE A 83 4.62 -11.45 4.18
C PHE A 83 3.54 -11.61 3.11
N LEU A 84 3.14 -10.52 2.44
CA LEU A 84 2.15 -10.57 1.37
C LEU A 84 2.60 -11.50 0.23
N ILE A 85 3.83 -11.35 -0.24
CA ILE A 85 4.44 -12.22 -1.26
C ILE A 85 4.38 -13.68 -0.84
N TYR A 86 4.79 -13.99 0.39
CA TYR A 86 4.72 -15.35 0.92
C TYR A 86 3.31 -15.93 0.85
N THR A 87 2.27 -15.11 1.12
CA THR A 87 0.87 -15.58 1.07
C THR A 87 0.32 -15.85 -0.34
N ILE A 88 0.89 -15.25 -1.39
CA ILE A 88 0.43 -15.44 -2.78
C ILE A 88 1.33 -16.38 -3.58
N HIS A 89 2.58 -16.57 -3.16
CA HIS A 89 3.57 -17.39 -3.84
C HIS A 89 3.09 -18.81 -4.22
N PRO A 90 2.39 -19.58 -3.35
CA PRO A 90 1.91 -20.93 -3.72
C PRO A 90 0.88 -20.94 -4.85
N ILE A 91 0.21 -19.80 -5.10
CA ILE A 91 -0.91 -19.69 -6.04
C ILE A 91 -0.46 -18.99 -7.33
N ASN A 92 0.39 -17.97 -7.22
CA ASN A 92 0.82 -17.17 -8.35
C ASN A 92 2.27 -16.67 -8.19
N LEU A 93 3.21 -17.57 -8.44
CA LEU A 93 4.65 -17.30 -8.38
C LEU A 93 5.06 -16.09 -9.23
N LYS A 94 4.60 -16.03 -10.48
CA LYS A 94 4.94 -14.94 -11.41
C LYS A 94 4.50 -13.57 -10.90
N PHE A 95 3.38 -13.50 -10.19
CA PHE A 95 2.91 -12.25 -9.60
C PHE A 95 3.67 -11.93 -8.32
N ALA A 96 3.93 -12.92 -7.46
CA ALA A 96 4.76 -12.78 -6.26
C ALA A 96 6.13 -12.16 -6.59
N ASP A 97 6.82 -12.67 -7.61
CA ASP A 97 8.15 -12.17 -8.01
C ASP A 97 8.09 -10.72 -8.52
N ARG A 98 7.02 -10.37 -9.23
CA ARG A 98 6.85 -9.02 -9.82
C ARG A 98 6.53 -7.93 -8.81
N ILE A 99 5.95 -8.27 -7.65
CA ILE A 99 5.66 -7.26 -6.60
C ILE A 99 6.94 -6.56 -6.14
N LEU A 100 8.09 -7.24 -6.15
CA LEU A 100 9.37 -6.64 -5.77
C LEU A 100 10.01 -5.80 -6.88
N GLU A 101 9.55 -5.95 -8.12
CA GLU A 101 10.13 -5.30 -9.32
C GLU A 101 9.35 -4.06 -9.76
N LEU A 102 8.13 -3.91 -9.24
CA LEU A 102 7.23 -2.79 -9.49
C LEU A 102 7.44 -1.74 -8.41
#